data_AF-A0A832D3S7-F1
#
_entry.id   AF-A0A832D3S7-F1
#
_cell.length_a   1.000
_cell.length_b   1.000
_cell.length_c   1.000
_cell.angle_alpha   90.00
_cell.angle_beta   90.00
_cell.angle_gamma   90.00
#
_symmetry.space_group_name_H-M   'P 1'
#
loop_
_entity.id
_entity.type
_entity.pdbx_description
1 polymer ?
#
loop_
_entity_poly.entity_id
_entity_poly.type
_entity_poly.pdbx_seq_one_letter_code
_entity_poly.pdbx_strand_id
1 'polypeptide(L)'
;MYRVQFRAFTPSPVEIPGLLRVVSRSLRDSQCIVVEKASWVLANCDDVLVKVSLLLTPPRGELIVGFEGSMIITIEGSDSSSIVKMASILVSALEGVGAGVTIES
;
A
#
# COMPACT_ATOMS: atom_id res chain seq x y z
N MET A 1 -1.65 -18.47 10.62
CA MET A 1 -1.85 -17.04 10.28
C MET A 1 -0.69 -16.63 9.40
N TYR A 2 -0.97 -16.26 8.16
CA TYR A 2 0.02 -15.84 7.18
C TYR A 2 0.05 -14.31 7.11
N ARG A 3 1.23 -13.75 6.84
CA ARG A 3 1.43 -12.32 6.72
C ARG A 3 2.42 -12.04 5.59
N VAL A 4 2.11 -11.05 4.77
CA VAL A 4 3.00 -10.50 3.75
C VAL A 4 3.07 -9.00 3.94
N GLN A 5 4.25 -8.43 3.78
CA GLN A 5 4.47 -6.99 3.82
C GLN A 5 5.27 -6.55 2.61
N PHE A 6 4.88 -5.43 2.02
CA PHE A 6 5.63 -4.82 0.93
C PHE A 6 5.54 -3.31 1.02
N ARG A 7 6.52 -2.67 0.41
CA ARG A 7 6.67 -1.23 0.35
C ARG A 7 6.45 -0.76 -1.08
N ALA A 8 5.60 0.23 -1.25
CA ALA A 8 5.45 0.96 -2.50
C ALA A 8 6.11 2.34 -2.37
N PHE A 9 6.80 2.79 -3.41
CA PHE A 9 7.47 4.08 -3.45
C PHE A 9 7.26 4.75 -4.80
N THR A 10 7.27 6.07 -4.82
CA THR A 10 7.24 6.86 -6.06
C THR A 10 8.47 7.76 -6.11
N PRO A 11 9.01 8.05 -7.30
CA PRO A 11 10.07 9.04 -7.45
C PRO A 11 9.57 10.46 -7.18
N SER A 12 8.25 10.70 -7.18
CA SER A 12 7.62 11.99 -6.92
C SER A 12 6.84 11.99 -5.60
N PRO A 13 7.29 12.73 -4.56
CA PRO A 13 6.63 12.79 -3.26
C PRO A 13 5.17 13.23 -3.30
N VAL A 14 4.81 14.04 -4.30
CA VAL A 14 3.49 14.64 -4.47
C VAL A 14 2.43 13.59 -4.84
N GLU A 15 2.86 12.44 -5.38
CA GLU A 15 1.96 11.39 -5.89
C GLU A 15 1.58 10.34 -4.83
N ILE A 16 2.22 10.37 -3.66
CA ILE A 16 2.09 9.33 -2.64
C ILE A 16 0.71 9.32 -1.95
N PRO A 17 0.09 10.48 -1.64
CA PRO A 17 -1.34 10.49 -1.25
C PRO A 17 -2.25 9.97 -2.36
N GLY A 18 -1.84 10.10 -3.63
CA GLY A 18 -2.54 9.52 -4.78
C GLY A 18 -2.53 8.00 -4.76
N LEU A 19 -1.40 7.39 -4.36
CA LEU A 19 -1.32 5.94 -4.20
C LEU A 19 -2.32 5.38 -3.18
N LEU A 20 -2.60 6.11 -2.09
CA LEU A 20 -3.57 5.62 -1.09
C LEU A 20 -4.96 5.49 -1.71
N ARG A 21 -5.33 6.42 -2.59
CA ARG A 21 -6.59 6.37 -3.33
C ARG A 21 -6.63 5.23 -4.33
N VAL A 22 -5.52 4.93 -4.99
CA VAL A 22 -5.40 3.77 -5.90
C VAL A 22 -5.63 2.47 -5.15
N VAL A 23 -4.96 2.31 -4.00
CA VAL A 23 -5.12 1.13 -3.15
C VAL A 23 -6.54 1.03 -2.58
N SER A 24 -7.07 2.12 -2.04
CA SER A 24 -8.45 2.18 -1.52
C SER A 24 -9.48 1.79 -2.60
N ARG A 25 -9.32 2.29 -3.83
CA ARG A 25 -10.19 1.93 -4.95
C ARG A 25 -10.07 0.46 -5.31
N SER A 26 -8.84 -0.05 -5.46
CA SER A 26 -8.59 -1.46 -5.78
C SER A 26 -9.21 -2.42 -4.74
N LEU A 27 -9.13 -2.06 -3.45
CA LEU A 27 -9.76 -2.83 -2.36
C LEU A 27 -11.29 -2.77 -2.42
N ARG A 28 -11.88 -1.61 -2.75
CA ARG A 28 -13.33 -1.48 -2.93
C ARG A 28 -13.84 -2.26 -4.13
N ASP A 29 -13.09 -2.24 -5.24
CA ASP A 29 -13.41 -3.01 -6.45
C ASP A 29 -13.33 -4.52 -6.18
N SER A 30 -12.47 -4.93 -5.24
CA SER A 30 -12.37 -6.30 -4.71
C SER A 30 -13.44 -6.63 -3.65
N GLN A 31 -14.47 -5.78 -3.50
CA GLN A 31 -15.57 -5.94 -2.54
C GLN A 31 -15.16 -5.92 -1.06
N CYS A 32 -14.00 -5.36 -0.73
CA CYS A 32 -13.57 -5.22 0.66
C CYS A 32 -14.29 -4.08 1.37
N ILE A 33 -14.47 -4.22 2.69
CA ILE A 33 -14.92 -3.13 3.55
C ILE A 33 -13.72 -2.23 3.84
N VAL A 34 -13.70 -1.03 3.27
CA VAL A 34 -12.55 -0.11 3.32
C VAL A 34 -12.83 1.12 4.19
N VAL A 35 -11.95 1.33 5.18
CA VAL A 35 -11.85 2.55 5.99
C VAL A 35 -10.60 3.31 5.55
N GLU A 36 -10.80 4.52 5.01
CA GLU A 36 -9.72 5.37 4.51
C GLU A 36 -9.55 6.63 5.37
N LYS A 37 -8.30 6.99 5.65
CA LYS A 37 -7.88 8.25 6.26
C LYS A 37 -6.72 8.85 5.44
N ALA A 38 -6.38 10.10 5.73
CA ALA A 38 -5.37 10.84 4.97
C ALA A 38 -3.97 10.16 4.95
N SER A 39 -3.62 9.38 5.97
CA SER A 39 -2.31 8.73 6.12
C SER A 39 -2.35 7.21 6.16
N TRP A 40 -3.55 6.59 6.10
CA TRP A 40 -3.68 5.13 6.17
C TRP A 40 -4.99 4.63 5.59
N VAL A 41 -4.99 3.37 5.16
CA VAL A 41 -6.17 2.62 4.73
C VAL A 41 -6.21 1.30 5.49
N LEU A 42 -7.38 0.94 6.01
CA LEU A 42 -7.64 -0.36 6.60
C LEU A 42 -8.76 -1.00 5.79
N ALA A 43 -8.57 -2.23 5.33
CA ALA A 43 -9.61 -2.97 4.64
C ALA A 43 -9.75 -4.38 5.17
N ASN A 44 -10.99 -4.85 5.23
CA ASN A 44 -11.31 -6.25 5.49
C ASN A 44 -11.96 -6.87 4.25
N CYS A 45 -11.34 -7.93 3.73
CA CYS A 45 -11.77 -8.70 2.57
C CYS A 45 -12.02 -10.15 3.05
N ASP A 46 -13.19 -10.39 3.64
CA ASP A 46 -13.56 -11.63 4.32
C ASP A 46 -12.60 -12.03 5.46
N ASP A 47 -11.67 -12.94 5.18
CA ASP A 47 -10.65 -13.44 6.11
C ASP A 47 -9.28 -12.74 5.94
N VAL A 48 -9.19 -11.79 5.03
CA VAL A 48 -7.95 -11.04 4.73
C VAL A 48 -8.05 -9.61 5.24
N LEU A 49 -7.14 -9.27 6.15
CA LEU A 49 -6.98 -7.92 6.69
C LEU A 49 -5.83 -7.21 5.96
N VAL A 50 -6.13 -6.07 5.35
CA VAL A 50 -5.14 -5.22 4.68
C VAL A 50 -4.96 -3.94 5.48
N LYS A 51 -3.72 -3.67 5.88
CA LYS A 51 -3.30 -2.44 6.57
C LYS A 51 -2.34 -1.69 5.66
N VAL A 52 -2.64 -0.44 5.38
CA VAL A 52 -1.83 0.42 4.52
C VAL A 52 -1.49 1.67 5.30
N SER A 53 -0.21 2.00 5.39
CA SER A 53 0.27 3.17 6.12
C SER A 53 1.22 3.96 5.24
N LEU A 54 1.03 5.27 5.23
CA LEU A 54 1.85 6.20 4.48
C LEU A 54 2.95 6.75 5.40
N LEU A 55 4.19 6.49 5.04
CA LEU A 55 5.38 6.89 5.76
C LEU A 55 6.05 8.06 5.01
N LEU A 56 5.85 9.27 5.51
CA LEU A 56 6.55 10.46 5.00
C LEU A 56 7.82 10.66 5.81
N THR A 57 8.97 10.45 5.19
CA THR A 57 10.24 10.75 5.82
C THR A 57 10.60 12.20 5.53
N PRO A 58 10.85 13.04 6.55
CA PRO A 58 11.34 14.38 6.29
C PRO A 58 12.71 14.30 5.62
N PRO A 59 13.03 15.20 4.66
CA PRO A 59 14.35 15.23 4.04
C PRO A 59 15.42 15.42 5.12
N ARG A 60 16.42 14.54 5.16
CA ARG A 60 17.60 14.70 6.01
C ARG A 60 18.69 15.43 5.21
N GLY A 61 18.90 16.72 5.50
CA GLY A 61 20.02 17.53 4.98
C GLY A 61 19.59 18.84 4.33
N GLU A 62 20.55 19.76 4.15
CA GLU A 62 20.38 21.10 3.54
C GLU A 62 19.97 21.07 2.04
N LEU A 63 19.98 19.88 1.43
CA LEU A 63 19.48 19.65 0.08
C LEU A 63 18.01 19.22 0.17
N ILE A 64 17.12 20.19 -0.04
CA ILE A 64 15.67 19.96 -0.25
C ILE A 64 15.50 19.24 -1.60
N VAL A 65 15.81 17.95 -1.64
CA VAL A 65 15.56 17.08 -2.78
C VAL A 65 14.42 16.14 -2.40
N GLY A 66 13.21 16.72 -2.30
CA GLY A 66 11.95 15.98 -2.14
C GLY A 66 11.74 15.31 -0.79
N PHE A 67 10.47 15.13 -0.43
CA PHE A 67 10.11 14.18 0.62
C PHE A 67 10.29 12.77 0.06
N GLU A 68 11.00 11.87 0.75
CA GLU A 68 10.89 10.44 0.46
C GLU A 68 9.66 9.92 1.21
N GLY A 69 8.54 9.82 0.51
CA GLY A 69 7.42 9.06 1.03
C GLY A 69 7.51 7.61 0.56
N SER A 70 7.08 6.72 1.42
CA SER A 70 6.80 5.33 1.04
C SER A 70 5.48 4.90 1.64
N MET A 71 4.88 3.88 1.07
CA MET A 71 3.67 3.27 1.57
C MET A 71 3.98 1.85 1.97
N ILE A 72 3.66 1.51 3.21
CA ILE A 72 3.81 0.15 3.73
C ILE A 72 2.45 -0.50 3.67
N ILE A 73 2.38 -1.66 3.00
CA ILE A 73 1.17 -2.45 2.85
C ILE A 73 1.43 -3.79 3.54
N THR A 74 0.59 -4.10 4.52
CA THR A 74 0.61 -5.36 5.26
C THR A 74 -0.68 -6.10 4.99
N ILE A 75 -0.58 -7.35 4.59
CA ILE A 75 -1.70 -8.25 4.34
C ILE A 75 -1.58 -9.41 5.32
N GLU A 76 -2.63 -9.63 6.10
CA GLU A 76 -2.74 -10.70 7.09
C GLU A 76 -3.96 -11.56 6.76
N GLY A 77 -3.86 -12.88 6.92
CA GLY A 77 -4.98 -13.77 6.64
C GLY A 77 -4.79 -15.19 7.17
N SER A 78 -5.89 -15.96 7.12
CA SER A 78 -5.94 -17.38 7.51
C SER A 78 -5.39 -18.30 6.40
N ASP A 79 -5.58 -17.91 5.14
CA ASP A 79 -5.24 -18.68 3.93
C ASP A 79 -4.17 -17.98 3.07
N SER A 80 -3.17 -18.74 2.62
CA SER A 80 -2.07 -18.21 1.81
C SER A 80 -2.49 -17.88 0.39
N SER A 81 -3.44 -18.61 -0.20
CA SER A 81 -3.95 -18.33 -1.55
C SER A 81 -4.64 -16.96 -1.61
N SER A 82 -5.46 -16.67 -0.60
CA SER A 82 -6.19 -15.41 -0.46
C SER A 82 -5.26 -14.21 -0.27
N ILE A 83 -4.20 -14.38 0.53
CA ILE A 83 -3.16 -13.36 0.69
C ILE A 83 -2.42 -13.11 -0.62
N VAL A 84 -2.01 -14.15 -1.33
CA VAL A 84 -1.28 -14.00 -2.60
C VAL A 84 -2.16 -13.31 -3.64
N LYS A 85 -3.43 -13.69 -3.76
CA LYS A 85 -4.39 -13.00 -4.64
C LYS A 85 -4.50 -11.52 -4.31
N MET A 86 -4.68 -11.18 -3.03
CA MET A 86 -4.78 -9.78 -2.58
C MET A 86 -3.49 -9.01 -2.83
N ALA A 87 -2.33 -9.62 -2.56
CA ALA A 87 -1.03 -9.03 -2.86
C ALA A 87 -0.89 -8.75 -4.36
N SER A 88 -1.21 -9.71 -5.23
CA SER A 88 -1.16 -9.53 -6.68
C SER A 88 -2.06 -8.39 -7.15
N ILE A 89 -3.30 -8.30 -6.66
CA ILE A 89 -4.23 -7.21 -7.00
C ILE A 89 -3.63 -5.85 -6.67
N LEU A 90 -3.08 -5.71 -5.46
CA LEU A 90 -2.51 -4.45 -5.00
C LEU A 90 -1.22 -4.09 -5.73
N VAL A 91 -0.33 -5.06 -5.95
CA VAL A 91 0.91 -4.85 -6.71
C VAL A 91 0.59 -4.43 -8.14
N SER A 92 -0.32 -5.11 -8.83
CA SER A 92 -0.72 -4.72 -10.18
C SER A 92 -1.37 -3.33 -10.25
N ALA A 93 -2.16 -2.95 -9.25
CA ALA A 93 -2.74 -1.60 -9.18
C ALA A 93 -1.68 -0.51 -9.01
N LEU A 94 -0.63 -0.80 -8.23
CA LEU A 94 0.48 0.13 -7.97
C LEU A 94 1.43 0.24 -9.17
N GLU A 95 1.80 -0.89 -9.77
CA GLU A 95 2.62 -0.92 -11.00
C GLU A 95 1.89 -0.22 -12.16
N GLY A 96 0.56 -0.37 -12.25
CA GLY A 96 -0.27 0.30 -13.25
C GLY A 96 -0.25 1.84 -13.18
N VAL A 97 0.15 2.41 -12.04
CA VAL A 97 0.34 3.86 -11.86
C VAL A 97 1.82 4.26 -11.80
N GLY A 98 2.73 3.34 -12.15
CA GLY A 98 4.17 3.59 -12.20
C GLY A 98 4.86 3.63 -10.83
N ALA A 99 4.22 3.13 -9.77
CA ALA A 99 4.87 3.00 -8.47
C ALA A 99 5.83 1.81 -8.45
N GLY A 100 7.00 2.00 -7.82
CA GLY A 100 7.91 0.91 -7.53
C GLY A 100 7.42 0.11 -6.33
N VAL A 101 7.56 -1.22 -6.38
CA VAL A 101 7.16 -2.12 -5.29
C VAL A 101 8.35 -2.98 -4.87
N THR A 102 8.60 -3.07 -3.58
CA THR A 102 9.60 -3.96 -2.97
C THR A 102 8.96 -4.81 -1.88
N ILE A 103 9.22 -6.12 -1.91
CA ILE A 103 8.74 -7.03 -0.87
C ILE A 103 9.66 -6.92 0.35
N GLU A 104 9.09 -6.76 1.54
CA GLU A 104 9.85 -6.78 2.79
C GLU A 104 9.83 -8.22 3.33
N SER A 105 11.02 -8.82 3.46
CA SER A 105 11.25 -10.17 3.96
C SER A 105 11.16 -10.27 5.47
#